data_AF-A0A6A6V0Y3-F1
#
_entry.id   AF-A0A6A6V0Y3-F1
#
_cell.length_a   1.000
_cell.length_b   1.000
_cell.length_c   1.000
_cell.angle_alpha   90.00
_cell.angle_beta   90.00
_cell.angle_gamma   90.00
#
_symmetry.space_group_name_H-M   'P 1'
#
loop_
_entity.id
_entity.type
_entity.pdbx_description
1 polymer ?
#
loop_
_entity_poly.entity_id
_entity_poly.type
_entity_poly.pdbx_seq_one_letter_code
_entity_poly.pdbx_strand_id
1 'polypeptide(L)'
;MPSEAPPTQEAKRKAAREVIDILHEIATLLNTHLDRQQLSYCVSLIENGANPEALANVIRQLREEYPVQASSDEQAGSGATAAR
;
A
#
# COMPACT_ATOMS: atom_id res chain seq x y z
N MET A 1 -7.24 40.18 8.67
CA MET A 1 -6.61 38.85 8.69
C MET A 1 -7.60 37.89 8.05
N PRO A 2 -7.30 37.25 6.90
CA PRO A 2 -8.22 36.27 6.33
C PRO A 2 -8.30 35.07 7.29
N SER A 3 -9.51 34.75 7.74
CA SER A 3 -9.79 33.57 8.54
C SER A 3 -9.77 32.36 7.61
N GLU A 4 -8.77 31.50 7.73
CA GLU A 4 -8.67 30.28 6.93
C GLU A 4 -9.84 29.35 7.29
N ALA A 5 -10.76 29.14 6.35
CA ALA A 5 -11.91 28.27 6.54
C ALA A 5 -11.44 26.83 6.78
N PRO A 6 -12.14 26.04 7.63
CA PRO A 6 -11.73 24.67 7.90
C PRO A 6 -11.69 23.86 6.60
N PRO A 7 -10.63 23.04 6.38
CA PRO A 7 -10.46 22.30 5.15
C PRO A 7 -11.65 21.36 4.92
N THR A 8 -12.21 21.39 3.72
CA THR A 8 -13.33 20.53 3.32
C THR A 8 -12.93 19.07 3.42
N GLN A 9 -13.92 18.18 3.62
CA GLN A 9 -13.68 16.74 3.69
C GLN A 9 -12.97 16.22 2.42
N GLU A 10 -13.28 16.81 1.27
CA GLU A 10 -12.63 16.52 -0.01
C GLU A 10 -11.13 16.89 -0.01
N ALA A 11 -10.79 18.07 0.52
CA ALA A 11 -9.39 18.48 0.66
C ALA A 11 -8.60 17.52 1.57
N LYS A 12 -9.21 17.06 2.68
CA LYS A 12 -8.59 16.06 3.56
C LYS A 12 -8.35 14.72 2.86
N ARG A 13 -9.32 14.24 2.05
CA ARG A 13 -9.17 13.01 1.26
C ARG A 13 -8.08 13.13 0.21
N LYS A 14 -7.97 14.29 -0.46
CA LYS A 14 -6.91 14.56 -1.44
C LYS A 14 -5.53 14.55 -0.78
N ALA A 15 -5.39 15.26 0.34
CA ALA A 15 -4.15 15.28 1.11
C ALA A 15 -3.73 13.88 1.58
N ALA A 16 -4.66 13.06 2.08
CA ALA A 16 -4.36 11.70 2.48
C ALA A 16 -3.84 10.83 1.33
N ARG A 17 -4.38 10.99 0.11
CA ARG A 17 -3.88 10.29 -1.08
C ARG A 17 -2.47 10.73 -1.43
N GLU A 18 -2.22 12.04 -1.45
CA GLU A 18 -0.89 12.61 -1.72
C GLU A 18 0.15 12.11 -0.70
N VAL A 19 -0.21 12.01 0.58
CA VAL A 19 0.67 11.45 1.62
C VAL A 19 1.03 10.00 1.30
N ILE A 20 0.06 9.15 0.96
CA ILE A 20 0.33 7.75 0.61
C ILE A 20 1.16 7.64 -0.67
N ASP A 21 0.93 8.51 -1.66
CA ASP A 21 1.74 8.58 -2.88
C ASP A 21 3.22 8.86 -2.57
N ILE A 22 3.48 9.91 -1.79
CA ILE A 22 4.84 10.30 -1.38
C ILE A 22 5.51 9.19 -0.57
N LEU A 23 4.79 8.62 0.40
CA LEU A 23 5.33 7.55 1.24
C LEU A 23 5.66 6.29 0.42
N HIS A 24 4.84 5.94 -0.57
CA HIS A 24 5.12 4.81 -1.46
C HIS A 24 6.33 5.07 -2.36
N GLU A 25 6.53 6.31 -2.82
CA GLU A 25 7.72 6.68 -3.59
C GLU A 25 8.99 6.56 -2.73
N ILE A 26 8.96 7.04 -1.49
CA ILE A 26 10.05 6.86 -0.51
C ILE A 26 10.31 5.35 -0.27
N ALA A 27 9.26 4.58 -0.05
CA ALA A 27 9.33 3.14 0.18
C ALA A 27 9.97 2.38 -0.99
N THR A 28 9.70 2.83 -2.22
CA THR A 28 10.28 2.31 -3.47
C THR A 28 11.76 2.66 -3.56
N LEU A 29 12.14 3.92 -3.32
CA LEU A 29 13.53 4.37 -3.34
C LEU A 29 14.41 3.62 -2.31
N LEU A 30 13.83 3.30 -1.15
CA LEU A 30 14.49 2.53 -0.09
C LEU A 30 14.42 1.02 -0.29
N ASN A 31 13.85 0.53 -1.39
CA ASN A 31 13.68 -0.90 -1.70
C ASN A 31 13.03 -1.69 -0.54
N THR A 32 12.04 -1.11 0.14
CA THR A 32 11.31 -1.81 1.21
C THR A 32 10.36 -2.88 0.65
N HIS A 33 10.05 -2.80 -0.65
CA HIS A 33 9.11 -3.67 -1.36
C HIS A 33 7.68 -3.65 -0.79
N LEU A 34 7.26 -2.60 -0.08
CA LEU A 34 5.89 -2.48 0.42
C LEU A 34 4.98 -1.92 -0.68
N ASP A 35 3.87 -2.61 -0.95
CA ASP A 35 2.85 -2.08 -1.86
C ASP A 35 2.03 -0.96 -1.18
N ARG A 36 1.25 -0.21 -1.98
CA ARG A 36 0.43 0.91 -1.48
C ARG A 36 -0.57 0.51 -0.41
N GLN A 37 -1.12 -0.70 -0.49
CA GLN A 37 -2.13 -1.20 0.43
C GLN A 37 -1.48 -1.61 1.77
N GLN A 38 -0.36 -2.35 1.71
CA GLN A 38 0.49 -2.69 2.84
C GLN A 38 0.97 -1.45 3.58
N LEU A 39 1.41 -0.43 2.84
CA LEU A 39 1.84 0.84 3.43
C LEU A 39 0.68 1.56 4.13
N SER A 40 -0.52 1.56 3.55
CA SER A 40 -1.73 2.10 4.20
C SER A 40 -2.07 1.37 5.51
N TYR A 41 -1.89 0.04 5.57
CA TYR A 41 -2.07 -0.70 6.81
C TYR A 41 -1.01 -0.35 7.85
N CYS A 42 0.25 -0.22 7.44
CA CYS A 42 1.33 0.17 8.35
C CYS A 42 1.07 1.54 8.97
N VAL A 43 0.65 2.53 8.15
CA VAL A 43 0.27 3.86 8.63
C VAL A 43 -0.88 3.76 9.65
N SER A 44 -1.93 3.00 9.32
CA SER A 44 -3.08 2.82 10.22
C SER A 44 -2.66 2.19 11.56
N LEU A 45 -1.78 1.18 11.54
CA LEU A 45 -1.29 0.53 12.77
C LEU A 45 -0.45 1.49 13.61
N ILE A 46 0.42 2.27 12.98
CA ILE A 46 1.26 3.27 13.66
C ILE A 46 0.39 4.38 14.26
N GLU A 47 -0.64 4.85 13.54
CA GLU A 47 -1.62 5.82 14.06
C GLU A 47 -2.40 5.28 15.26
N ASN A 48 -2.62 3.96 15.33
CA ASN A 48 -3.21 3.28 16.49
C ASN A 48 -2.19 2.97 17.62
N GLY A 49 -0.95 3.44 17.52
CA GLY A 49 0.06 3.32 18.56
C GLY A 49 1.01 2.12 18.42
N ALA A 50 1.01 1.41 17.29
CA ALA A 50 2.00 0.37 17.04
C ALA A 50 3.41 0.97 16.92
N ASN A 51 4.39 0.32 17.55
CA ASN A 51 5.79 0.72 17.42
C ASN A 51 6.30 0.37 16.00
N PRO A 52 6.89 1.33 15.25
CA PRO A 52 7.31 1.12 13.86
C PRO A 52 8.47 0.12 13.73
N GLU A 53 9.40 0.07 14.69
CA GLU A 53 10.52 -0.89 14.67
C GLU A 53 10.01 -2.32 14.90
N ALA A 54 9.11 -2.50 15.87
CA ALA A 54 8.49 -3.79 16.12
C ALA A 54 7.66 -4.28 14.92
N LEU A 55 6.91 -3.37 14.29
CA LEU A 55 6.14 -3.68 13.08
C LEU A 55 7.05 -4.10 11.92
N ALA A 56 8.18 -3.42 11.73
CA ALA A 56 9.15 -3.79 10.70
C ALA A 56 9.73 -5.20 10.92
N ASN A 57 10.03 -5.55 12.18
CA ASN A 57 10.50 -6.89 12.53
C ASN A 57 9.45 -7.96 12.22
N VAL A 58 8.18 -7.70 12.54
CA VAL A 58 7.06 -8.60 12.23
C VAL A 58 6.89 -8.77 10.72
N ILE A 59 6.95 -7.67 9.94
CA ILE A 59 6.85 -7.74 8.48
C ILE A 59 7.99 -8.57 7.89
N ARG A 60 9.22 -8.39 8.38
CA ARG A 60 10.36 -9.21 7.96
C ARG A 60 10.14 -10.68 8.25
N GLN A 61 9.74 -11.01 9.48
CA GLN A 61 9.49 -12.39 9.90
C GLN A 61 8.39 -13.04 9.05
N LEU A 62 7.27 -12.35 8.81
CA LEU A 62 6.19 -12.86 7.97
C LEU A 62 6.64 -13.13 6.54
N ARG A 63 7.52 -12.30 5.98
CA ARG A 63 8.09 -12.53 4.63
C ARG A 63 9.04 -13.72 4.57
N GLU A 64 9.76 -13.98 5.65
CA GLU A 64 10.64 -15.14 5.78
C GLU A 64 9.82 -16.44 5.95
N GLU A 65 8.74 -16.40 6.74
CA GLU A 65 7.86 -17.56 6.98
C GLU A 65 6.93 -17.87 5.78
N TYR A 66 6.47 -16.82 5.10
CA TYR A 66 5.55 -16.91 3.97
C TYR A 66 6.17 -16.22 2.74
N PRO A 67 7.17 -16.85 2.10
CA PRO A 67 7.69 -16.33 0.84
C PRO A 67 6.52 -16.27 -0.15
N VAL A 68 6.43 -15.16 -0.88
CA VAL A 68 5.44 -15.01 -1.95
C VAL A 68 5.71 -16.11 -2.97
N GLN A 69 4.97 -17.22 -2.88
CA GLN A 69 4.99 -18.24 -3.90
C GLN A 69 4.37 -17.58 -5.13
N ALA A 70 5.18 -17.38 -6.16
CA ALA A 70 4.67 -16.99 -7.47
C ALA A 70 3.66 -18.06 -7.88
N SER A 71 2.37 -17.76 -7.71
CA SER A 71 1.31 -18.63 -8.19
C SER A 71 1.55 -18.78 -9.69
N SER A 72 1.89 -19.99 -10.08
CA SER A 72 1.91 -20.39 -11.48
C SER A 72 0.45 -20.49 -11.91
N ASP A 73 -0.21 -19.36 -12.14
CA ASP A 73 -1.49 -19.29 -12.83
C ASP A 73 -1.21 -19.30 -14.33
N GLU A 74 -0.72 -20.45 -14.78
CA GLU A 74 -0.76 -20.86 -16.18
C GLU A 74 -2.21 -21.30 -16.47
N GLN A 75 -3.08 -20.35 -16.79
CA GLN A 75 -4.38 -20.66 -17.39
C GLN A 75 -4.27 -20.44 -18.91
N ALA A 76 -3.80 -21.49 -19.58
CA ALA A 76 -3.97 -21.71 -21.00
C ALA A 76 -5.46 -21.83 -21.37
N GLY A 77 -5.83 -21.27 -22.53
CA GLY A 77 -6.83 -21.85 -23.43
C GLY A 77 -8.32 -21.66 -23.10
N SER A 78 -8.92 -20.63 -23.68
CA SER A 78 -10.27 -20.70 -24.25
C SER A 78 -10.26 -19.80 -25.48
N GLY A 79 -10.20 -20.30 -26.71
CA GLY A 79 -11.13 -21.24 -27.28
C GLY A 79 -11.88 -20.48 -28.37
N ALA A 80 -11.52 -20.76 -29.62
CA ALA A 80 -12.12 -20.19 -30.83
C ALA A 80 -13.66 -20.24 -30.82
N THR A 81 -14.31 -19.13 -31.13
CA THR A 81 -15.64 -18.94 -31.76
C THR A 81 -15.87 -17.41 -31.83
N ALA A 82 -16.36 -16.76 -32.88
CA ALA A 82 -17.18 -17.18 -33.99
C ALA A 82 -16.92 -16.27 -35.22
N ALA A 83 -17.07 -16.88 -36.39
CA ALA A 83 -17.25 -16.20 -37.66
C ALA A 83 -18.52 -15.33 -37.65
N ARG A 84 -18.43 -14.09 -38.16
CA ARG A 84 -19.40 -13.52 -39.12
C ARG A 84 -18.93 -12.20 -39.71
#